data_AF-A0A0C9YWP6-F1
#
_entry.id   AF-A0A0C9YWP6-F1
#
_cell.length_a   1.000
_cell.length_b   1.000
_cell.length_c   1.000
_cell.angle_alpha   90.00
_cell.angle_beta   90.00
_cell.angle_gamma   90.00
#
_symmetry.space_group_name_H-M   'P 1'
#
loop_
_entity.id
_entity.type
_entity.pdbx_description
1 polymer ?
#
loop_
_entity_poly.entity_id
_entity_poly.type
_entity_poly.pdbx_seq_one_letter_code
_entity_poly.pdbx_strand_id
1 'polypeptide(L)'
;MHHCLSIDEILREIFRCIESRSTLYALARTCRTFSDPAVDRIWETLTAIEPALLKNLSSARFVTNRFDSARPVRVHCCLALLHPLNDGDWNTIRRLSSRVRRLHINLRIVLPWFDETDVPPQWFYQLASPPDSSFLFPNLR
;
A
#
# COMPACT_ATOMS: atom_id res chain seq x y z
N MET A 1 -8.30 -27.71 11.77
CA MET A 1 -8.76 -27.16 10.48
C MET A 1 -9.02 -28.30 9.52
N HIS A 2 -10.04 -28.20 8.67
CA HIS A 2 -10.30 -29.23 7.66
C HIS A 2 -9.11 -29.32 6.69
N HIS A 3 -8.78 -30.53 6.21
CA HIS A 3 -7.57 -30.76 5.38
C HIS A 3 -7.56 -29.90 4.10
N CYS A 4 -8.72 -29.67 3.48
CA CYS A 4 -8.82 -28.79 2.31
C CYS A 4 -8.38 -27.34 2.58
N LEU A 5 -8.51 -26.85 3.82
CA LEU A 5 -8.07 -25.50 4.22
C LEU A 5 -6.59 -25.47 4.60
N SER A 6 -5.86 -26.57 4.40
CA SER A 6 -4.40 -26.64 4.55
C SER A 6 -3.69 -26.64 3.19
N ILE A 7 -4.44 -26.71 2.09
CA ILE A 7 -3.92 -26.68 0.71
C ILE A 7 -3.92 -25.21 0.25
N ASP A 8 -2.74 -24.67 -0.03
CA ASP A 8 -2.55 -23.25 -0.35
C ASP A 8 -3.31 -22.84 -1.62
N GLU A 9 -3.32 -23.69 -2.64
CA GLU A 9 -4.02 -23.46 -3.90
C GLU A 9 -5.53 -23.31 -3.70
N ILE A 10 -6.11 -24.13 -2.82
CA ILE A 10 -7.53 -24.05 -2.48
C ILE A 10 -7.82 -22.75 -1.72
N LEU A 11 -6.96 -22.36 -0.78
CA LEU A 11 -7.13 -21.09 -0.05
C LEU A 11 -7.03 -19.88 -0.98
N ARG A 12 -6.04 -19.86 -1.88
CA ARG A 12 -5.89 -18.79 -2.88
C ARG A 12 -7.12 -18.69 -3.77
N GLU A 13 -7.67 -19.83 -4.19
CA GLU A 13 -8.87 -19.85 -5.03
C GLU A 13 -10.11 -19.36 -4.27
N ILE A 14 -10.30 -19.79 -3.02
CA ILE A 14 -11.38 -19.29 -2.16
C ILE A 14 -11.24 -17.77 -1.96
N PHE A 15 -10.04 -17.29 -1.66
CA PHE A 15 -9.80 -15.86 -1.41
C PHE A 15 -9.92 -15.02 -2.69
N ARG A 16 -9.71 -15.62 -3.86
CA ARG A 16 -9.97 -14.99 -5.15
C ARG A 16 -11.43 -14.59 -5.30
N CYS A 17 -12.35 -15.38 -4.75
CA CYS A 17 -13.80 -15.11 -4.76
C CYS A 17 -14.23 -14.03 -3.76
N ILE A 18 -13.32 -13.50 -2.94
CA ILE A 18 -13.62 -12.46 -1.95
C ILE A 18 -13.31 -11.09 -2.52
N GLU A 19 -14.34 -10.27 -2.70
CA GLU A 19 -14.21 -8.89 -3.18
C GLU A 19 -13.93 -7.90 -2.03
N SER A 20 -14.43 -8.21 -0.83
CA SER A 20 -14.31 -7.35 0.33
C SER A 20 -12.89 -7.37 0.90
N ARG A 21 -12.19 -6.24 0.78
CA ARG A 21 -10.84 -6.07 1.35
C ARG A 21 -10.85 -6.18 2.88
N SER A 22 -11.91 -5.75 3.56
CA SER A 22 -12.02 -5.88 5.02
C SER A 22 -12.13 -7.35 5.45
N THR A 23 -12.83 -8.17 4.68
CA THR A 23 -12.90 -9.62 4.89
C THR A 23 -11.52 -10.26 4.71
N LEU A 24 -10.77 -9.87 3.68
CA LEU A 24 -9.39 -10.34 3.50
C LEU A 24 -8.47 -9.94 4.66
N TYR A 25 -8.60 -8.71 5.17
CA TYR A 25 -7.85 -8.29 6.37
C TYR A 25 -8.21 -9.12 7.60
N ALA A 26 -9.49 -9.47 7.77
CA ALA A 26 -9.92 -10.35 8.85
C ALA A 26 -9.30 -11.75 8.69
N LEU A 27 -9.35 -12.32 7.49
CA LEU A 27 -8.75 -13.62 7.18
C LEU A 27 -7.24 -13.64 7.39
N ALA A 28 -6.53 -12.58 7.01
CA ALA A 28 -5.10 -12.47 7.23
C ALA A 28 -4.70 -12.51 8.72
N ARG A 29 -5.63 -12.15 9.61
CA ARG A 29 -5.45 -12.08 11.06
C ARG A 29 -5.98 -13.31 11.82
N THR A 30 -6.70 -14.23 11.16
CA THR A 30 -7.32 -15.37 11.87
C THR A 30 -6.30 -16.45 12.23
N CYS A 31 -5.44 -16.83 11.29
CA CYS A 31 -4.41 -17.85 11.52
C CYS A 31 -3.23 -17.70 10.55
N ARG A 32 -2.10 -18.35 10.90
CA ARG A 32 -0.87 -18.29 10.08
C ARG A 32 -1.08 -18.84 8.66
N THR A 33 -1.82 -19.94 8.52
CA THR A 33 -2.12 -20.57 7.23
C THR A 33 -2.88 -19.63 6.30
N PHE A 34 -3.75 -18.77 6.82
CA PHE A 34 -4.54 -17.84 6.01
C PHE A 34 -3.79 -16.54 5.74
N SER A 35 -2.77 -16.24 6.54
CA SER A 35 -2.08 -14.95 6.51
C SER A 35 -1.48 -14.66 5.15
N ASP A 36 -0.60 -15.53 4.65
CA ASP A 36 0.07 -15.31 3.37
C ASP A 36 -0.89 -15.27 2.16
N PRO A 37 -1.80 -16.24 1.96
CA PRO A 37 -2.72 -16.19 0.81
C PRO A 37 -3.68 -14.99 0.89
N ALA A 38 -4.10 -14.57 2.08
CA ALA A 38 -4.95 -13.39 2.23
C ALA A 38 -4.17 -12.10 1.96
N VAL A 39 -2.94 -11.97 2.47
CA VAL A 39 -2.07 -10.82 2.20
C VAL A 39 -1.73 -10.75 0.72
N ASP A 40 -1.42 -11.86 0.07
CA ASP A 40 -1.20 -11.90 -1.38
C ASP A 40 -2.40 -11.33 -2.12
N ARG A 41 -3.63 -11.74 -1.77
CA ARG A 41 -4.84 -11.22 -2.39
C ARG A 41 -5.08 -9.73 -2.10
N ILE A 42 -4.77 -9.26 -0.88
CA ILE A 42 -4.86 -7.84 -0.51
C ILE A 42 -3.93 -6.99 -1.37
N TRP A 43 -2.72 -7.48 -1.66
CA TRP A 43 -1.71 -6.73 -2.40
C TRP A 43 -1.75 -6.97 -3.91
N GLU A 44 -2.46 -7.99 -4.39
CA GLU A 44 -2.57 -8.33 -5.80
C GLU A 44 -3.04 -7.13 -6.66
N THR A 45 -4.04 -6.39 -6.17
CA THR A 45 -4.55 -5.18 -6.82
C THR A 45 -4.27 -3.97 -5.94
N LEU A 46 -3.34 -3.11 -6.39
CA LEU A 46 -3.00 -1.86 -5.74
C LEU A 46 -3.82 -0.71 -6.35
N THR A 47 -4.74 -0.12 -5.58
CA THR A 47 -5.62 0.97 -6.04
C THR A 47 -5.07 2.37 -5.77
N ALA A 48 -4.05 2.47 -4.92
CA ALA A 48 -3.32 3.69 -4.61
C ALA A 48 -1.95 3.32 -4.01
N ILE A 49 -0.90 3.95 -4.51
CA ILE A 49 0.47 3.73 -4.03
C ILE A 49 0.63 4.30 -2.61
N GLU A 50 0.15 5.53 -2.42
CA GLU A 50 0.46 6.36 -1.25
C GLU A 50 -0.11 5.79 0.08
N PRO A 51 -1.40 5.42 0.23
CA PRO A 51 -1.90 4.97 1.51
C PRO A 51 -1.59 3.50 1.79
N ALA A 52 -1.41 2.67 0.77
CA ALA A 52 -1.27 1.23 0.97
C ALA A 52 0.18 0.88 1.29
N LEU A 53 1.11 1.23 0.41
CA LEU A 53 2.53 0.87 0.55
C LEU A 53 3.16 1.58 1.75
N LEU A 54 2.93 2.88 1.87
CA LEU A 54 3.60 3.71 2.88
C LEU A 54 3.06 3.46 4.29
N LYS A 55 1.81 3.01 4.46
CA LYS A 55 1.26 2.60 5.78
C LYS A 55 2.04 1.51 6.49
N ASN A 56 2.79 0.71 5.74
CA ASN A 56 3.52 -0.43 6.26
C ASN A 56 4.98 -0.09 6.57
N LEU A 57 5.38 1.16 6.37
CA LEU A 57 6.76 1.61 6.57
C LEU A 57 6.92 2.23 7.95
N SER A 58 8.04 1.93 8.58
CA SER A 58 8.41 2.49 9.88
C SER A 58 8.68 3.99 9.78
N SER A 59 9.18 4.45 8.63
CA SER A 59 9.52 5.86 8.38
C SER A 59 8.35 6.74 7.94
N ALA A 60 7.14 6.20 7.78
CA ALA A 60 5.99 6.94 7.28
C ALA A 60 4.96 7.26 8.39
N ARG A 61 4.43 8.49 8.39
CA ARG A 61 3.35 8.89 9.30
C ARG A 61 2.30 9.74 8.59
N PHE A 62 1.04 9.55 8.97
CA PHE A 62 -0.03 10.48 8.58
C PHE A 62 0.09 11.77 9.38
N VAL A 63 0.23 12.87 8.67
CA VAL A 63 0.21 14.21 9.21
C VAL A 63 -1.11 14.84 8.79
N THR A 64 -1.93 15.18 9.78
CA THR A 64 -3.17 15.91 9.55
C THR A 64 -2.88 17.40 9.64
N ASN A 65 -2.80 18.07 8.49
CA ASN A 65 -2.71 19.54 8.48
C ASN A 65 -4.12 20.12 8.55
N ARG A 66 -4.40 20.83 9.65
CA ARG A 66 -5.57 21.70 9.74
C ARG A 66 -5.17 23.04 9.15
N PHE A 67 -5.65 23.34 7.95
CA PHE A 67 -5.55 24.69 7.43
C PHE A 67 -6.66 25.54 8.06
N ASP A 68 -6.28 26.44 8.95
CA ASP A 68 -7.15 27.53 9.41
C ASP A 68 -7.30 28.56 8.29
N SER A 69 -8.20 28.27 7.36
CA SER A 69 -8.76 29.28 6.46
C SER A 69 -10.25 29.37 6.75
N ALA A 70 -10.81 30.57 6.66
CA ALA A 70 -12.19 30.93 7.05
C ALA A 70 -13.31 30.26 6.19
N ARG A 71 -13.09 29.05 5.70
CA ARG A 71 -13.98 28.23 4.87
C ARG A 71 -14.07 26.82 5.49
N PRO A 72 -15.12 26.01 5.17
CA PRO A 72 -15.33 24.72 5.82
C PRO A 72 -14.07 23.86 5.80
N VAL A 73 -13.60 23.53 7.01
CA VAL A 73 -12.34 22.84 7.31
C VAL A 73 -12.26 21.54 6.52
N ARG A 74 -11.51 21.55 5.42
CA ARG A 74 -11.06 20.32 4.78
C ARG A 74 -9.87 19.81 5.58
N VAL A 75 -10.09 18.72 6.30
CA VAL A 75 -9.02 17.99 7.01
C VAL A 75 -8.18 17.29 5.94
N HIS A 76 -6.97 17.78 5.72
CA HIS A 76 -6.04 17.17 4.77
C HIS A 76 -5.12 16.20 5.52
N CYS A 77 -5.26 14.91 5.24
CA CYS A 77 -4.35 13.88 5.73
C CYS A 77 -3.26 13.66 4.68
N CYS A 78 -2.12 14.30 4.86
CA CYS A 78 -0.95 14.07 4.02
C CYS A 78 -0.09 12.97 4.64
N LEU A 79 0.57 12.17 3.82
CA LEU A 79 1.54 11.20 4.32
C LEU A 79 2.94 11.80 4.21
N ALA A 80 3.61 11.94 5.36
CA ALA A 80 4.97 12.46 5.43
C ALA A 80 5.94 11.33 5.81
N LEU A 81 7.10 11.34 5.17
CA LEU A 81 8.24 10.55 5.62
C LEU A 81 8.93 11.33 6.75
N LEU A 82 9.13 10.67 7.88
CA LEU A 82 9.86 11.23 9.03
C LEU A 82 11.36 11.27 8.75
N HIS A 83 11.86 10.29 7.99
CA HIS A 83 13.25 10.12 7.62
C HIS A 83 13.32 9.51 6.21
N PRO A 84 14.47 9.58 5.52
CA PRO A 84 14.70 8.79 4.32
C PRO A 84 14.41 7.31 4.58
N LEU A 85 13.85 6.62 3.58
CA LEU A 85 13.58 5.18 3.66
C LEU A 85 14.85 4.41 4.02
N ASN A 86 14.80 3.65 5.12
CA ASN A 86 15.89 2.77 5.53
C ASN A 86 15.81 1.42 4.78
N ASP A 87 16.86 0.60 4.92
CA ASP A 87 16.93 -0.71 4.24
C ASP A 87 15.77 -1.65 4.64
N GLY A 88 15.27 -1.55 5.88
CA GLY A 88 14.12 -2.32 6.35
C GLY A 88 12.81 -1.92 5.66
N ASP A 89 12.61 -0.63 5.43
CA ASP A 89 11.48 -0.10 4.68
C ASP A 89 11.58 -0.54 3.21
N TRP A 90 12.76 -0.47 2.60
CA TRP A 90 12.98 -0.97 1.23
C TRP A 90 12.71 -2.46 1.08
N ASN A 91 13.10 -3.28 2.06
CA ASN A 91 12.77 -4.71 2.09
C ASN A 91 11.25 -4.93 2.21
N THR A 92 10.56 -4.11 3.00
CA THR A 92 9.10 -4.16 3.14
C THR A 92 8.42 -3.78 1.83
N ILE A 93 8.85 -2.68 1.20
CA ILE A 93 8.38 -2.23 -0.11
C ILE A 93 8.53 -3.36 -1.12
N ARG A 94 9.73 -3.93 -1.25
CA ARG A 94 10.03 -5.01 -2.21
C ARG A 94 9.16 -6.24 -2.00
N ARG A 95 8.98 -6.66 -0.74
CA ARG A 95 8.14 -7.81 -0.40
C ARG A 95 6.66 -7.60 -0.72
N LEU A 96 6.16 -6.39 -0.52
CA LEU A 96 4.75 -6.06 -0.79
C LEU A 96 4.52 -5.81 -2.28
N SER A 97 5.47 -5.13 -2.93
CA SER A 97 5.38 -4.78 -4.34
C SER A 97 5.54 -5.98 -5.26
N SER A 98 6.30 -7.00 -4.86
CA SER A 98 6.37 -8.28 -5.57
C SER A 98 5.03 -9.02 -5.57
N ARG A 99 4.11 -8.71 -4.66
CA ARG A 99 2.76 -9.32 -4.63
C ARG A 99 1.78 -8.59 -5.55
N VAL A 100 2.11 -7.38 -6.00
CA VAL A 100 1.26 -6.57 -6.88
C VAL A 100 1.31 -7.11 -8.30
N ARG A 101 0.13 -7.42 -8.85
CA ARG A 101 -0.07 -7.89 -10.23
C ARG A 101 -0.94 -6.94 -11.05
N ARG A 102 -1.72 -6.08 -10.37
CA ARG A 102 -2.61 -5.10 -10.99
C ARG A 102 -2.42 -3.76 -10.27
N LEU A 103 -2.14 -2.72 -11.03
CA LEU A 103 -2.01 -1.37 -10.53
C LEU A 103 -3.12 -0.50 -11.11
N HIS A 104 -4.08 -0.13 -10.27
CA HIS A 104 -5.12 0.82 -10.63
C HIS A 104 -4.71 2.16 -10.04
N ILE A 105 -4.11 3.03 -10.85
CA ILE A 105 -3.74 4.36 -10.41
C ILE A 105 -4.99 5.23 -10.42
N ASN A 106 -5.70 5.29 -9.28
CA ASN A 106 -6.77 6.26 -9.15
C ASN A 106 -6.17 7.65 -8.88
N LEU A 107 -5.89 8.38 -9.95
CA LEU A 107 -5.46 9.78 -9.91
C LEU A 107 -6.54 10.73 -9.32
N ARG A 108 -7.71 10.22 -8.90
CA ARG A 108 -8.68 10.97 -8.09
C ARG A 108 -8.34 11.01 -6.60
N ILE A 109 -7.27 10.35 -6.14
CA ILE A 109 -6.52 10.95 -5.02
C ILE A 109 -5.92 12.21 -5.64
N VAL A 110 -6.75 13.25 -5.66
CA VAL A 110 -6.31 14.62 -5.75
C VAL A 110 -5.27 14.70 -4.64
N LEU A 111 -3.99 14.57 -5.00
CA LEU A 111 -2.91 15.23 -4.28
C LEU A 111 -3.51 16.61 -4.03
N PRO A 112 -3.83 16.94 -2.77
CA PRO A 112 -4.65 18.09 -2.49
C PRO A 112 -3.85 19.33 -2.83
N TRP A 113 -3.92 19.69 -4.11
CA TRP A 113 -3.40 20.88 -4.72
C TRP A 113 -1.90 21.04 -4.48
N PHE A 114 -1.13 20.90 -5.56
CA PHE A 114 0.11 21.67 -5.68
C PHE A 114 -0.26 23.12 -5.31
N ASP A 115 0.15 23.55 -4.13
CA ASP A 115 0.01 24.92 -3.68
C ASP A 115 1.06 25.72 -4.45
N GLU A 116 0.74 26.15 -5.68
CA GLU A 116 1.57 26.92 -6.64
C GLU A 116 3.03 26.45 -6.86
N THR A 117 3.44 25.38 -6.21
CA THR A 117 4.76 24.79 -6.22
C THR A 117 4.57 23.38 -6.73
N ASP A 118 4.81 23.19 -8.04
CA ASP A 118 4.68 21.96 -8.84
C ASP A 118 5.58 20.80 -8.36
N VAL A 119 5.82 20.66 -7.06
CA VAL A 119 6.77 19.71 -6.48
C VAL A 119 6.03 18.49 -5.92
N PRO A 120 6.15 17.31 -6.56
CA PRO A 120 5.68 16.04 -6.01
C PRO A 120 6.11 15.84 -4.56
N PRO A 121 5.31 15.13 -3.73
CA PRO A 121 5.70 14.79 -2.37
C PRO A 121 7.07 14.11 -2.33
N GLN A 122 7.89 14.42 -1.33
CA GLN A 122 9.26 13.88 -1.21
C GLN A 122 9.32 12.34 -1.27
N TRP A 123 8.29 11.65 -0.77
CA TRP A 123 8.21 10.18 -0.84
C TRP A 123 8.16 9.67 -2.28
N PHE A 124 7.59 10.44 -3.22
CA PHE A 124 7.47 10.06 -4.62
C PHE A 124 8.85 9.99 -5.27
N TYR A 125 9.68 11.01 -5.03
CA TYR A 125 11.06 11.02 -5.52
C TYR A 125 11.91 9.89 -4.95
N GLN A 126 11.70 9.56 -3.67
CA GLN A 126 12.39 8.43 -3.04
C GLN A 126 11.95 7.10 -3.64
N LEU A 127 10.65 6.89 -3.87
CA LEU A 127 10.16 5.67 -4.53
C LEU A 127 10.57 5.56 -6.01
N ALA A 128 10.72 6.70 -6.70
CA ALA A 128 11.19 6.76 -8.08
C ALA A 128 12.70 6.53 -8.20
N SER A 129 13.46 6.64 -7.10
CA SER A 129 14.91 6.48 -7.05
C SER A 129 15.30 5.36 -6.07
N PRO A 130 14.92 4.09 -6.33
CA PRO A 130 15.27 2.98 -5.47
C PRO A 130 16.80 2.78 -5.40
N PRO A 131 17.33 2.27 -4.28
CA PRO A 131 18.76 2.02 -4.11
C PRO A 131 19.30 0.97 -5.10
N ASP A 132 18.42 0.10 -5.61
CA ASP A 132 18.73 -0.92 -6.59
C ASP A 132 17.95 -0.67 -7.89
N SER A 133 18.52 -1.02 -9.04
CA SER A 133 17.89 -0.87 -10.37
C SER A 133 16.70 -1.82 -10.61
N SER A 134 16.17 -2.46 -9.57
CA SER A 134 15.01 -3.35 -9.66
C SER A 134 13.72 -2.56 -9.86
N PHE A 135 12.85 -3.03 -10.75
CA PHE A 135 11.51 -2.47 -10.90
C PHE A 135 10.75 -2.49 -9.58
N LEU A 136 10.13 -1.36 -9.21
CA LEU A 136 9.33 -1.25 -7.99
C LEU A 136 8.23 -2.32 -7.98
N PHE A 137 7.60 -2.59 -9.13
CA PHE A 137 6.56 -3.62 -9.28
C PHE A 137 7.00 -4.65 -10.33
N PRO A 138 7.74 -5.70 -9.94
CA PRO A 138 8.32 -6.64 -10.90
C PRO A 138 7.29 -7.52 -11.63
N ASN A 139 6.08 -7.64 -11.10
CA ASN A 139 5.01 -8.51 -11.61
C ASN A 139 3.88 -7.75 -12.32
N LEU A 140 4.06 -6.46 -12.62
CA LEU A 140 3.22 -5.73 -13.58
C LEU A 140 3.75 -6.00 -14.99
N ARG A 141 3.12 -6.93 -15.70
CA ARG A 141 3.36 -7.18 -17.14
C ARG A 141 2.04 -7.21 -17.87
#